data_AF-A0A967ANJ6-F1
#
_entry.id   AF-A0A967ANJ6-F1
#
_cell.length_a   1.000
_cell.length_b   1.000
_cell.length_c   1.000
_cell.angle_alpha   90.00
_cell.angle_beta   90.00
_cell.angle_gamma   90.00
#
_symmetry.space_group_name_H-M   'P 1'
#
loop_
_entity.id
_entity.type
_entity.pdbx_description
1 polymer ?
#
loop_
_entity_poly.entity_id
_entity_poly.type
_entity_poly.pdbx_seq_one_letter_code
_entity_poly.pdbx_strand_id
1 'polypeptide(L)'
;VDGYTHEEVGYHLHIMLEAGLIRGADVTTHGAKSPEAIATSLTWAGHEFADAARNEELWAKAMELTKEKAGSVTIELIMKLLASLASSALGL
;
A
#
# COMPACT_ATOMS: atom_id res chain seq x y z
N VAL A 1 -6.87 -8.87 -11.13
CA VAL A 1 -5.93 -9.58 -10.22
C VAL A 1 -6.61 -10.90 -9.89
N ASP A 2 -5.97 -12.02 -10.19
CA ASP A 2 -6.60 -13.33 -9.97
C ASP A 2 -6.93 -13.50 -8.49
N GLY A 3 -8.15 -14.00 -8.20
CA GLY A 3 -8.62 -14.20 -6.84
C GLY A 3 -9.27 -12.99 -6.16
N TYR A 4 -9.33 -11.82 -6.79
CA TYR A 4 -9.99 -10.62 -6.25
C TYR A 4 -11.09 -10.11 -7.18
N THR A 5 -12.18 -9.65 -6.58
CA THR A 5 -13.29 -9.01 -7.27
C THR A 5 -12.91 -7.60 -7.75
N HIS A 6 -13.66 -7.09 -8.73
CA HIS A 6 -13.50 -5.71 -9.19
C HIS A 6 -13.76 -4.70 -8.06
N GLU A 7 -14.74 -4.99 -7.20
CA GLU A 7 -15.11 -4.18 -6.04
C GLU A 7 -13.92 -4.04 -5.06
N GLU A 8 -13.27 -5.16 -4.71
CA GLU A 8 -12.09 -5.14 -3.82
C GLU A 8 -10.91 -4.36 -4.42
N VAL A 9 -10.65 -4.56 -5.72
CA VAL A 9 -9.58 -3.83 -6.40
C VAL A 9 -9.89 -2.34 -6.45
N GLY A 10 -11.12 -1.96 -6.82
CA GLY A 10 -11.57 -0.57 -6.89
C GLY A 10 -11.50 0.14 -5.54
N TYR A 11 -11.92 -0.54 -4.48
CA TYR A 11 -11.81 -0.02 -3.12
C TYR A 11 -10.36 0.18 -2.68
N HIS A 12 -9.46 -0.76 -2.98
CA HIS A 12 -8.04 -0.59 -2.67
C HIS A 12 -7.42 0.58 -3.45
N LEU A 13 -7.79 0.77 -4.72
CA LEU A 13 -7.35 1.94 -5.48
C LEU A 13 -7.88 3.24 -4.86
N HIS A 14 -9.12 3.26 -4.37
CA HIS A 14 -9.70 4.43 -3.71
C HIS A 14 -8.90 4.82 -2.46
N ILE A 15 -8.64 3.90 -1.54
CA ILE A 15 -7.87 4.23 -0.32
C ILE A 15 -6.41 4.57 -0.63
N MET A 16 -5.82 4.00 -1.69
CA MET A 16 -4.48 4.38 -2.15
C MET A 16 -4.45 5.79 -2.76
N LEU A 17 -5.53 6.21 -3.42
CA LEU A 17 -5.70 7.56 -3.95
C LEU A 17 -5.80 8.57 -2.80
N GLU A 18 -6.64 8.27 -1.79
CA GLU A 18 -6.77 9.11 -0.59
C GLU A 18 -5.44 9.22 0.19
N ALA A 19 -4.68 8.13 0.28
CA ALA A 19 -3.37 8.11 0.91
C ALA A 19 -2.26 8.80 0.10
N GLY A 20 -2.56 9.28 -1.12
CA GLY A 20 -1.58 9.93 -1.99
C GLY A 20 -0.49 9.00 -2.53
N LEU A 21 -0.74 7.68 -2.56
CA LEU A 21 0.17 6.69 -3.14
C LEU A 21 0.03 6.60 -4.66
N ILE A 22 -1.14 6.97 -5.18
CA ILE A 22 -1.42 6.97 -6.62
C ILE A 22 -1.96 8.33 -7.07
N ARG A 23 -1.76 8.64 -8.35
CA ARG A 23 -2.52 9.66 -9.07
C ARG A 23 -3.67 8.99 -9.78
N GLY A 24 -4.81 9.67 -9.86
CA GLY A 24 -6.03 9.05 -10.34
C GLY A 24 -7.25 9.94 -10.16
N ALA A 25 -8.41 9.33 -10.27
CA ALA A 25 -9.68 9.96 -9.98
C ALA A 25 -10.60 8.98 -9.25
N ASP A 26 -11.35 9.52 -8.29
CA ASP A 26 -12.52 8.84 -7.75
C ASP A 26 -13.58 8.73 -8.86
N VAL A 27 -14.10 7.53 -9.08
CA VAL A 27 -15.13 7.23 -10.09
C VAL A 27 -16.37 6.61 -9.46
N THR A 28 -16.52 6.76 -8.14
CA THR A 28 -17.64 6.24 -7.37
C THR A 28 -18.95 6.82 -7.90
N THR A 29 -19.90 5.94 -8.24
CA THR A 29 -21.22 6.34 -8.71
C THR A 29 -22.28 6.07 -7.64
N HIS A 30 -23.45 6.72 -7.74
CA HIS A 30 -24.55 6.52 -6.79
C HIS A 30 -25.03 5.06 -6.67
N GLY A 31 -24.82 4.24 -7.70
CA GLY A 31 -25.19 2.82 -7.70
C GLY A 31 -24.06 1.88 -7.25
N ALA A 32 -22.89 2.41 -6.92
CA ALA A 32 -21.74 1.61 -6.51
C ALA A 32 -21.97 1.01 -5.11
N LYS A 33 -21.54 -0.24 -4.93
CA LYS A 33 -21.60 -0.94 -3.63
C LYS A 33 -20.51 -0.47 -2.66
N SER A 34 -19.38 -0.03 -3.21
CA SER A 34 -18.24 0.52 -2.48
C SER A 34 -17.65 1.70 -3.27
N PRO A 35 -16.82 2.54 -2.62
CA PRO A 35 -15.99 3.49 -3.33
C PRO A 35 -15.08 2.79 -4.36
N GLU A 36 -14.79 3.51 -5.44
CA GLU A 36 -13.90 3.05 -6.49
C GLU A 36 -13.07 4.21 -7.05
N ALA A 37 -11.82 3.92 -7.40
CA ALA A 37 -10.96 4.85 -8.12
C ALA A 37 -10.25 4.19 -9.29
N ILE A 38 -9.87 5.02 -10.26
CA ILE A 38 -8.95 4.63 -11.33
C ILE A 38 -7.57 5.22 -11.07
N ALA A 39 -6.53 4.42 -11.29
CA ALA A 39 -5.14 4.85 -11.18
C ALA A 39 -4.60 5.27 -12.55
N THR A 40 -3.91 6.40 -12.62
CA THR A 40 -3.15 6.82 -13.81
C THR A 40 -1.66 6.59 -13.66
N SER A 41 -1.11 6.80 -12.46
CA SER A 41 0.29 6.51 -12.13
C SER A 41 0.47 6.33 -10.62
N LEU A 42 1.62 5.80 -10.20
CA LEU A 42 2.05 5.96 -8.80
C LEU A 42 2.48 7.42 -8.56
N THR A 43 2.44 7.86 -7.30
CA THR A 43 3.18 9.04 -6.85
C THR A 43 4.62 8.66 -6.50
N TRP A 44 5.46 9.64 -6.15
CA TRP A 44 6.81 9.36 -5.62
C TRP A 44 6.75 8.47 -4.37
N ALA A 45 5.89 8.80 -3.41
CA ALA A 45 5.68 7.98 -2.22
C ALA A 45 5.15 6.58 -2.57
N GLY A 46 4.28 6.48 -3.57
CA GLY A 46 3.81 5.19 -4.09
C GLY A 46 4.92 4.34 -4.69
N HIS A 47 5.84 4.95 -5.45
CA HIS A 47 7.03 4.27 -5.99
C HIS A 47 7.95 3.78 -4.87
N GLU A 48 8.28 4.63 -3.90
CA GLU A 48 9.13 4.25 -2.76
C GLU A 48 8.54 3.08 -1.97
N PHE A 49 7.25 3.13 -1.67
CA PHE A 49 6.57 2.03 -1.00
C PHE A 49 6.56 0.76 -1.85
N ALA A 50 6.19 0.86 -3.13
CA ALA A 50 6.11 -0.31 -4.02
C ALA A 50 7.47 -0.98 -4.19
N ASP A 51 8.55 -0.21 -4.30
CA ASP A 51 9.90 -0.75 -4.43
C ASP A 51 10.38 -1.40 -3.12
N ALA A 52 10.11 -0.78 -1.97
CA ALA A 52 10.43 -1.38 -0.68
C ALA A 52 9.63 -2.66 -0.40
N ALA A 53 8.33 -2.67 -0.75
CA ALA A 53 7.45 -3.82 -0.56
C ALA A 53 7.73 -4.98 -1.53
N ARG A 54 8.33 -4.70 -2.71
CA ARG A 54 8.73 -5.73 -3.68
C ARG A 54 9.98 -6.50 -3.25
N ASN A 55 10.79 -5.94 -2.35
CA ASN A 55 11.92 -6.65 -1.79
C ASN A 55 11.44 -7.69 -0.76
N GLU A 56 11.51 -8.98 -1.13
CA GLU A 56 10.99 -10.08 -0.31
C GLU A 56 11.63 -10.16 1.08
N GLU A 57 12.93 -9.88 1.20
CA GLU A 57 13.64 -9.91 2.49
C GLU A 57 13.18 -8.79 3.42
N LEU A 58 13.07 -7.56 2.90
CA LEU A 58 12.55 -6.41 3.64
C LEU A 58 11.09 -6.62 4.03
N TRP A 59 10.27 -7.12 3.10
CA TRP A 59 8.86 -7.41 3.35
C TRP A 59 8.68 -8.48 4.42
N ALA A 60 9.40 -9.60 4.32
CA ALA A 60 9.34 -10.68 5.29
C ALA A 60 9.72 -10.18 6.70
N LYS A 61 10.80 -9.42 6.81
CA LYS A 61 11.25 -8.84 8.08
C LYS A 61 10.24 -7.85 8.66
N ALA A 62 9.63 -7.02 7.82
CA ALA A 62 8.58 -6.10 8.26
C ALA A 62 7.34 -6.85 8.79
N MET A 63 6.94 -7.93 8.11
CA MET A 63 5.79 -8.75 8.53
C MET A 63 6.07 -9.58 9.77
N GLU A 64 7.30 -10.05 9.96
CA GLU A 64 7.75 -10.73 11.18
C GLU A 64 7.68 -9.77 12.38
N LEU A 65 8.30 -8.60 12.28
CA LEU A 65 8.26 -7.58 13.32
C LEU A 65 6.82 -7.14 13.64
N THR A 66 5.99 -7.02 12.60
CA THR A 66 4.56 -6.76 12.76
C THR A 66 3.94 -7.83 13.64
N LYS A 67 4.01 -9.11 13.26
CA LYS A 67 3.42 -10.23 14.02
C LYS A 67 3.92 -10.32 15.46
N GLU A 68 5.20 -10.07 15.69
CA GLU A 68 5.82 -10.14 17.02
C GLU A 68 5.38 -9.01 17.95
N LYS A 69 5.26 -7.79 17.42
CA LYS A 69 5.06 -6.57 18.22
C LYS A 69 3.62 -6.08 18.21
N ALA A 70 2.81 -6.51 17.26
CA ALA A 70 1.44 -6.07 17.05
C ALA A 70 0.57 -7.16 16.40
N GLY A 71 -0.63 -7.40 16.92
CA GLY A 71 -1.57 -8.32 16.25
C GLY A 71 -2.06 -7.82 14.88
N SER A 72 -2.09 -6.49 14.70
CA SER A 72 -2.39 -5.81 13.43
C SER A 72 -1.70 -4.45 13.40
N VAL A 73 -1.36 -3.97 12.22
CA VAL A 73 -0.72 -2.66 12.01
C VAL A 73 -1.42 -1.91 10.88
N THR A 74 -1.39 -0.59 10.95
CA THR A 74 -1.90 0.25 9.86
C THR A 74 -0.94 0.22 8.67
N ILE A 75 -1.45 0.48 7.47
CA ILE A 75 -0.62 0.55 6.25
C ILE A 75 0.47 1.63 6.37
N GLU A 76 0.17 2.75 7.02
CA GLU A 76 1.14 3.82 7.29
C GLU A 76 2.32 3.33 8.14
N LEU A 77 2.06 2.49 9.16
CA LEU A 77 3.12 1.90 9.97
C LEU A 77 3.96 0.91 9.17
N ILE A 78 3.34 0.11 8.29
CA ILE A 78 4.09 -0.79 7.39
C ILE A 78 5.00 0.01 6.47
N MET A 79 4.50 1.08 5.86
CA MET A 79 5.31 1.96 5.01
C MET A 79 6.50 2.54 5.77
N LYS A 80 6.29 3.07 6.99
CA LYS A 80 7.35 3.61 7.84
C LYS A 80 8.37 2.53 8.22
N LEU A 81 7.90 1.33 8.54
CA LEU A 81 8.76 0.20 8.90
C LEU A 81 9.63 -0.24 7.72
N LEU A 82 9.05 -0.38 6.53
CA LEU A 82 9.79 -0.72 5.32
C LEU A 82 10.86 0.33 5.00
N ALA A 83 10.50 1.63 5.06
CA ALA A 83 11.46 2.71 4.87
C ALA A 83 12.59 2.67 5.91
N SER A 84 12.27 2.44 7.18
CA SER A 84 13.26 2.33 8.25
C SER A 84 14.20 1.13 8.05
N LEU A 85 13.66 -0.03 7.65
CA LEU A 85 14.46 -1.22 7.39
C LEU A 85 15.38 -1.03 6.18
N ALA A 86 14.89 -0.36 5.13
CA ALA A 86 15.70 0.01 3.96
C ALA A 86 16.84 0.96 4.35
N SER A 87 16.58 2.01 5.12
CA SER A 87 17.62 2.93 5.62
C SER A 87 18.67 2.19 6.46
N SER A 88 18.23 1.32 7.38
CA SER A 88 19.13 0.53 8.22
C SER A 88 20.03 -0.41 7.39
N ALA A 89 19.51 -0.98 6.30
CA ALA A 89 20.31 -1.82 5.39
C ALA A 89 21.42 -1.04 4.68
N LEU A 90 21.24 0.27 4.53
CA LEU A 90 22.23 1.20 3.96
C LEU A 90 23.18 1.80 5.00
N GLY A 91 22.96 1.53 6.31
CA GLY A 91 23.73 2.12 7.40
C GLY A 91 23.42 3.61 7.66
N LEU A 92 22.21 4.07 7.27
CA LEU A 92 21.71 5.43 7.51
C LEU A 92 20.88 5.51 8.81
#